data_AF-A0A1I7SGS7-F1
#
_entry.id   AF-A0A1I7SGS7-F1
#
_cell.length_a   1.000
_cell.length_b   1.000
_cell.length_c   1.000
_cell.angle_alpha   90.00
_cell.angle_beta   90.00
_cell.angle_gamma   90.00
#
_symmetry.space_group_name_H-M   'P 1'
#
loop_
_entity.id
_entity.type
_entity.pdbx_description
1 polymer ?
#
loop_
_entity_poly.entity_id
_entity_poly.type
_entity_poly.pdbx_seq_one_letter_code
_entity_poly.pdbx_strand_id
1 'polypeptide(L)'
;MREGHILGQVHAIADVTPNKDNYWQFQVHYVGYGLFDINDHYRSFEAVLSSTSPYIHAPLEFIEFISANMKSVEESKSGDYIVDCNQRVLGKDILFFVNGGRVSLKALYYTMRDPINPKICALRIRPLAEGEDRWILGIPFLEAVDVCLGLKSKTIVFGDRDCNA
;
A
#
# COMPACT_ATOMS: atom_id res chain seq x y z
N MET A 1 4.70 34.52 -22.03
CA MET A 1 3.82 33.77 -21.11
C MET A 1 4.59 32.54 -20.67
N ARG A 2 5.07 32.50 -19.42
CA ARG A 2 5.72 31.30 -18.87
C ARG A 2 4.60 30.40 -18.37
N GLU A 3 4.48 29.22 -18.96
CA GLU A 3 3.60 28.17 -18.47
C GLU A 3 3.98 27.87 -17.01
N GLY A 4 3.02 28.03 -16.11
CA GLY A 4 3.19 27.64 -14.72
C GLY A 4 3.29 26.13 -14.67
N HIS A 5 4.47 25.61 -14.35
CA HIS A 5 4.62 24.24 -13.91
C HIS A 5 3.70 24.03 -12.71
N ILE A 6 2.64 23.26 -12.90
CA ILE A 6 1.84 22.74 -11.78
C ILE A 6 2.76 21.74 -11.10
N LEU A 7 3.41 22.16 -10.00
CA LEU A 7 4.17 21.27 -9.14
C LEU A 7 3.22 20.16 -8.67
N GLY A 8 3.59 18.90 -8.90
CA GLY A 8 2.86 17.74 -8.42
C GLY A 8 2.61 17.81 -6.91
N GLN A 9 1.48 17.28 -6.46
CA GLN A 9 1.15 17.28 -5.03
C GLN A 9 1.98 16.21 -4.31
N VAL A 10 2.85 16.64 -3.40
CA VAL A 10 3.55 15.72 -2.48
C VAL A 10 2.58 15.27 -1.40
N HIS A 11 2.43 13.96 -1.25
CA HIS A 11 1.56 13.31 -0.27
C HIS A 11 2.30 13.00 1.03
N ALA A 12 3.56 12.56 0.93
CA ALA A 12 4.42 12.27 2.06
C ALA A 12 5.91 12.22 1.65
N ILE A 13 6.80 12.42 2.63
CA ILE A 13 8.25 12.22 2.46
C ILE A 13 8.72 11.33 3.62
N ALA A 14 9.38 10.23 3.28
CA ALA A 14 10.03 9.34 4.22
C ALA A 14 11.56 9.49 4.16
N ASP A 15 12.20 9.35 5.32
CA ASP A 15 13.62 9.06 5.39
C ASP A 15 13.85 7.56 5.26
N VAL A 16 14.89 7.17 4.52
CA VAL A 16 15.28 5.76 4.41
C VAL A 16 15.89 5.32 5.73
N THR A 17 15.34 4.28 6.35
CA THR A 17 15.88 3.73 7.59
C THR A 17 17.14 2.91 7.32
N PRO A 18 18.21 3.06 8.13
CA PRO A 18 19.43 2.28 7.95
C PRO A 18 19.16 0.78 8.09
N ASN A 19 19.57 0.01 7.08
CA ASN A 19 19.41 -1.45 7.06
C ASN A 19 20.60 -2.11 6.36
N LYS A 20 20.85 -3.39 6.66
CA LYS A 20 22.04 -4.13 6.16
C LYS A 20 21.99 -4.43 4.66
N ASP A 21 20.79 -4.50 4.11
CA ASP A 21 20.54 -4.98 2.75
C ASP A 21 20.32 -3.84 1.74
N ASN A 22 20.47 -2.59 2.19
CA ASN A 22 20.26 -1.37 1.39
C ASN A 22 18.88 -1.28 0.71
N TYR A 23 17.84 -1.78 1.39
CA TYR A 23 16.47 -1.63 0.94
C TYR A 23 16.00 -0.18 1.02
N TRP A 24 15.03 0.16 0.17
CA TRP A 24 14.18 1.35 0.31
C TRP A 24 13.15 1.12 1.43
N GLN A 25 13.70 0.99 2.64
CA GLN A 25 13.00 0.76 3.89
C GLN A 25 12.71 2.10 4.56
N PHE A 26 11.53 2.25 5.15
CA PHE A 26 11.14 3.47 5.84
C PHE A 26 10.11 3.21 6.95
N GLN A 27 9.97 4.17 7.85
CA GLN A 27 9.02 4.10 8.95
C GLN A 27 7.62 4.57 8.49
N VAL A 28 6.63 3.72 8.69
CA VAL A 28 5.21 4.10 8.68
C VAL A 28 4.77 4.31 10.12
N HIS A 29 4.09 5.42 10.41
CA HIS A 29 3.64 5.74 11.77
C HIS A 29 2.37 4.99 12.14
N TYR A 30 1.43 4.87 11.21
CA TYR A 30 0.24 4.04 11.36
C TYR A 30 -0.42 3.80 10.00
N VAL A 31 -1.27 2.78 9.94
CA VAL A 31 -2.11 2.45 8.80
C VAL A 31 -3.58 2.53 9.20
N GLY A 32 -4.46 2.98 8.31
CA GLY A 32 -5.91 3.03 8.52
C GLY A 32 -6.68 2.39 7.37
N TYR A 33 -7.97 2.11 7.60
CA TYR A 33 -8.89 1.58 6.57
C TYR A 33 -10.16 2.45 6.49
N GLY A 34 -10.17 3.36 5.51
CA GLY A 34 -11.13 4.45 5.40
C GLY A 34 -11.01 5.44 6.56
N LEU A 35 -12.15 5.87 7.13
CA LEU A 35 -12.18 6.76 8.30
C LEU A 35 -11.94 6.01 9.63
N PHE A 36 -11.81 4.68 9.60
CA PHE A 36 -11.43 3.93 10.77
C PHE A 36 -9.93 3.99 10.95
N ASP A 37 -9.57 4.66 12.04
CA ASP A 37 -8.22 4.75 12.50
C ASP A 37 -7.84 3.44 13.20
N ILE A 38 -6.94 2.66 12.59
CA ILE A 38 -6.37 1.47 13.23
C ILE A 38 -5.24 1.89 14.19
N ASN A 39 -5.25 3.15 14.64
CA ASN A 39 -4.28 3.70 15.58
C ASN A 39 -4.04 2.83 16.81
N ASP A 40 -4.91 1.90 17.19
CA ASP A 40 -4.64 0.99 18.32
C ASP A 40 -4.02 -0.37 17.95
N HIS A 41 -4.05 -0.83 16.69
CA HIS A 41 -3.53 -2.17 16.33
C HIS A 41 -2.22 -2.15 15.52
N TYR A 42 -1.94 -1.10 14.73
CA TYR A 42 -0.73 -1.04 13.91
C TYR A 42 -0.02 0.31 14.05
N ARG A 43 0.44 0.60 15.28
CA ARG A 43 1.34 1.72 15.54
C ARG A 43 2.75 1.36 15.12
N SER A 44 3.35 2.22 14.32
CA SER A 44 4.76 2.27 13.95
C SER A 44 5.35 0.94 13.46
N PHE A 45 5.43 0.74 12.15
CA PHE A 45 6.11 -0.40 11.54
C PHE A 45 7.04 0.03 10.40
N GLU A 46 8.03 -0.80 10.09
CA GLU A 46 8.87 -0.60 8.92
C GLU A 46 8.20 -1.18 7.67
N ALA A 47 8.35 -0.47 6.56
CA ALA A 47 7.89 -0.90 5.26
C ALA A 47 9.03 -0.84 4.26
N VAL A 48 9.07 -1.80 3.33
CA VAL A 48 10.02 -1.87 2.22
C VAL A 48 9.25 -1.69 0.90
N LEU A 49 9.71 -0.79 0.05
CA LEU A 49 9.24 -0.72 -1.32
C LEU A 49 9.85 -1.86 -2.15
N SER A 50 9.00 -2.61 -2.87
CA SER A 50 9.45 -3.71 -3.71
C SER A 50 8.77 -3.70 -5.07
N SER A 51 9.53 -3.46 -6.13
CA SER A 51 9.04 -3.59 -7.51
C SER A 51 8.98 -5.04 -8.00
N THR A 52 9.49 -6.00 -7.22
CA THR A 52 9.50 -7.42 -7.58
C THR A 52 8.39 -8.22 -6.89
N SER A 53 7.77 -7.68 -5.84
CA SER A 53 6.62 -8.32 -5.20
C SER A 53 5.31 -7.95 -5.93
N PRO A 54 4.55 -8.93 -6.45
CA PRO A 54 3.25 -8.67 -7.07
C PRO A 54 2.14 -8.33 -6.07
N TYR A 55 2.44 -8.38 -4.76
CA TYR A 55 1.48 -8.21 -3.67
C TYR A 55 1.96 -7.19 -2.64
N ILE A 56 1.04 -6.70 -1.82
CA ILE A 56 1.38 -6.12 -0.53
C ILE A 56 1.50 -7.26 0.48
N HIS A 57 2.58 -7.30 1.25
CA HIS A 57 2.69 -8.23 2.38
C HIS A 57 2.46 -7.50 3.68
N ALA A 58 1.51 -7.99 4.47
CA ALA A 58 1.05 -7.40 5.72
C ALA A 58 0.77 -8.50 6.76
N PRO A 59 0.70 -8.17 8.06
CA PRO A 59 0.28 -9.09 9.10
C PRO A 59 -1.08 -9.72 8.79
N LEU A 60 -1.24 -10.99 9.15
CA LEU A 60 -2.47 -11.73 8.84
C LEU A 60 -3.70 -11.03 9.43
N GLU A 61 -3.59 -10.48 10.63
CA GLU A 61 -4.70 -9.83 11.33
C GLU A 61 -5.17 -8.56 10.61
N PHE A 62 -4.28 -7.90 9.84
CA PHE A 62 -4.65 -6.74 9.01
C PHE A 62 -5.46 -7.18 7.79
N ILE A 63 -5.08 -8.32 7.21
CA ILE A 63 -5.77 -8.92 6.07
C ILE A 63 -7.16 -9.39 6.50
N GLU A 64 -7.25 -10.09 7.63
CA GLU A 64 -8.52 -10.51 8.23
C GLU A 64 -9.41 -9.31 8.54
N PHE A 65 -8.84 -8.23 9.09
CA PHE A 65 -9.56 -6.99 9.36
C PHE A 65 -10.13 -6.36 8.09
N ILE A 66 -9.34 -6.22 7.02
CA ILE A 66 -9.82 -5.69 5.73
C ILE A 66 -10.92 -6.60 5.18
N SER A 67 -10.67 -7.90 5.14
CA SER A 67 -11.60 -8.90 4.61
C SER A 67 -12.95 -8.87 5.34
N ALA A 68 -12.94 -8.80 6.68
CA ALA A 68 -14.16 -8.69 7.48
C ALA A 68 -14.95 -7.39 7.24
N ASN A 69 -14.26 -6.32 6.82
CA ASN A 69 -14.88 -5.01 6.54
C ASN A 69 -15.23 -4.79 5.07
N MET A 70 -14.83 -5.70 4.19
CA MET A 70 -15.24 -5.72 2.79
C MET A 70 -16.50 -6.57 2.63
N LYS A 71 -17.38 -6.17 1.71
CA LYS A 71 -18.59 -6.94 1.43
C LYS A 71 -18.24 -8.19 0.63
N SER A 72 -18.84 -9.32 1.02
CA SER A 72 -18.78 -10.58 0.27
C SER A 72 -17.36 -11.12 0.05
N VAL A 73 -16.54 -11.11 1.10
CA VAL A 73 -15.21 -11.75 1.05
C VAL A 73 -15.34 -13.24 1.37
N GLU A 74 -14.74 -14.06 0.54
CA GLU A 74 -14.64 -15.51 0.72
C GLU A 74 -13.18 -15.94 0.57
N GLU A 75 -12.79 -17.00 1.28
CA GLU A 75 -11.50 -17.65 1.03
C GLU A 75 -11.69 -18.67 -0.10
N SER A 76 -10.92 -18.49 -1.17
CA SER A 76 -10.89 -19.44 -2.29
C SER A 76 -10.17 -20.72 -1.90
N LYS A 77 -10.31 -21.77 -2.72
CA LYS A 77 -9.62 -23.06 -2.50
C LYS A 77 -8.10 -22.96 -2.50
N SER A 78 -7.53 -21.92 -3.10
CA SER A 78 -6.08 -21.64 -3.10
C SER A 78 -5.61 -20.86 -1.86
N GLY A 79 -6.51 -20.49 -0.95
CA GLY A 79 -6.21 -19.64 0.21
C GLY A 79 -6.17 -18.14 -0.13
N ASP A 80 -6.66 -17.75 -1.31
CA ASP A 80 -6.78 -16.34 -1.69
C ASP A 80 -8.09 -15.77 -1.17
N TYR A 81 -8.05 -14.58 -0.57
CA TYR A 81 -9.25 -13.81 -0.28
C TYR A 81 -9.82 -13.22 -1.56
N ILE A 82 -11.06 -13.58 -1.89
CA ILE A 82 -11.76 -13.15 -3.10
C ILE A 82 -13.03 -12.36 -2.75
N VAL A 83 -13.41 -11.42 -3.60
CA VAL A 83 -14.56 -10.53 -3.43
C VAL A 83 -15.35 -10.41 -4.74
N ASP A 84 -16.63 -10.01 -4.67
CA ASP A 84 -17.38 -9.61 -5.86
C ASP A 84 -16.74 -8.35 -6.48
N CYS A 85 -16.23 -8.46 -7.71
CA CYS A 85 -15.60 -7.36 -8.43
C CYS A 85 -16.51 -6.14 -8.60
N ASN A 86 -17.83 -6.30 -8.62
CA ASN A 86 -18.75 -5.16 -8.72
C ASN A 86 -18.82 -4.37 -7.41
N GLN A 87 -18.46 -5.02 -6.30
CA GLN A 87 -18.43 -4.42 -4.98
C GLN A 87 -17.05 -3.93 -4.58
N ARG A 88 -16.00 -4.22 -5.36
CA ARG A 88 -14.61 -3.81 -5.05
C ARG A 88 -14.45 -2.30 -4.89
N VAL A 89 -15.22 -1.51 -5.64
CA VAL A 89 -15.22 -0.04 -5.55
C VAL A 89 -15.85 0.50 -4.26
N LEU A 90 -16.57 -0.36 -3.53
CA LEU A 90 -17.12 -0.05 -2.21
C LEU A 90 -16.12 -0.33 -1.08
N GLY A 91 -14.99 -0.96 -1.40
CA GLY A 91 -13.87 -1.08 -0.47
C GLY A 91 -13.35 0.29 -0.05
N LYS A 92 -12.92 0.41 1.20
CA LYS A 92 -12.35 1.66 1.72
C LYS A 92 -10.89 1.77 1.31
N ASP A 93 -10.38 3.00 1.25
CA ASP A 93 -8.96 3.23 1.01
C ASP A 93 -8.13 2.71 2.19
N ILE A 94 -6.97 2.11 1.90
CA ILE A 94 -5.93 1.89 2.90
C ILE A 94 -5.10 3.16 2.98
N LEU A 95 -4.99 3.74 4.17
CA LEU A 95 -4.31 5.02 4.40
C LEU A 95 -3.00 4.77 5.15
N PHE A 96 -1.87 5.06 4.53
CA PHE A 96 -0.56 5.00 5.16
C PHE A 96 -0.14 6.39 5.62
N PHE A 97 0.23 6.52 6.89
CA PHE A 97 0.66 7.78 7.47
C PHE A 97 2.18 7.77 7.67
N VAL A 98 2.85 8.64 6.93
CA VAL A 98 4.31 8.64 6.78
C VAL A 98 4.80 10.06 7.02
N ASN A 99 5.57 10.26 8.10
CA ASN A 99 6.11 11.56 8.49
C ASN A 99 5.11 12.74 8.45
N GLY A 100 3.91 12.54 8.99
CA GLY A 100 2.83 13.54 8.97
C GLY A 100 2.09 13.70 7.63
N GLY A 101 2.61 13.09 6.56
CA GLY A 101 1.92 12.94 5.28
C GLY A 101 1.00 11.72 5.24
N ARG A 102 0.15 11.66 4.21
CA ARG A 102 -0.84 10.59 4.02
C ARG A 102 -0.81 10.09 2.59
N VAL A 103 -0.47 8.81 2.42
CA VAL A 103 -0.55 8.10 1.13
C VAL A 103 -1.80 7.23 1.12
N SER A 104 -2.66 7.40 0.11
CA SER A 104 -3.91 6.62 -0.02
C SER A 104 -3.78 5.54 -1.08
N LEU A 105 -4.15 4.32 -0.73
CA LEU A 105 -4.25 3.18 -1.63
C LEU A 105 -5.72 2.80 -1.80
N LYS A 106 -6.28 3.16 -2.95
CA LYS A 106 -7.69 2.87 -3.28
C LYS A 106 -7.94 1.37 -3.48
N ALA A 107 -9.17 0.95 -3.22
CA ALA A 107 -9.60 -0.44 -3.35
C ALA A 107 -9.35 -1.07 -4.72
N LEU A 108 -9.39 -0.28 -5.78
CA LEU A 108 -9.10 -0.78 -7.13
C LEU A 108 -7.66 -1.27 -7.32
N TYR A 109 -6.71 -0.79 -6.50
CA TYR A 109 -5.29 -1.14 -6.61
C TYR A 109 -4.94 -2.38 -5.80
N TYR A 110 -5.53 -2.53 -4.60
CA TYR A 110 -5.36 -3.72 -3.77
C TYR A 110 -6.32 -4.87 -4.13
N THR A 111 -7.12 -4.73 -5.20
CA THR A 111 -7.96 -5.81 -5.76
C THR A 111 -7.66 -6.04 -7.24
N MET A 112 -7.56 -7.30 -7.66
CA MET A 112 -7.33 -7.67 -9.06
C MET A 112 -8.50 -8.50 -9.58
N ARG A 113 -9.04 -8.12 -10.73
CA ARG A 113 -10.08 -8.91 -11.41
C ARG A 113 -9.48 -10.22 -11.92
N ASP A 114 -10.15 -11.32 -11.64
CA ASP A 114 -9.78 -12.63 -12.16
C ASP A 114 -9.94 -12.64 -13.69
N PRO A 115 -8.93 -13.12 -14.44
CA PRO A 115 -8.97 -13.10 -15.90
C PRO A 115 -9.96 -14.10 -16.50
N ILE A 116 -10.36 -15.14 -15.75
CA ILE A 116 -11.30 -16.19 -16.18
C ILE A 116 -12.73 -15.80 -15.83
N ASN A 117 -12.97 -15.34 -14.60
CA ASN A 117 -14.26 -14.89 -14.12
C ASN A 117 -14.23 -13.40 -13.71
N PRO A 118 -14.68 -12.47 -14.57
CA PRO A 118 -14.59 -11.03 -14.30
C PRO A 118 -15.48 -10.55 -13.15
N LYS A 119 -16.32 -11.43 -12.57
CA LYS A 119 -17.12 -11.16 -11.37
C LYS A 119 -16.34 -11.40 -10.08
N ILE A 120 -15.21 -12.10 -10.12
CA ILE A 120 -14.39 -12.42 -8.96
C ILE A 120 -13.14 -11.54 -8.98
N CYS A 121 -12.85 -10.90 -7.85
CA CYS A 121 -11.65 -10.10 -7.65
C CYS A 121 -10.85 -10.69 -6.49
N ALA A 122 -9.57 -10.98 -6.69
CA ALA A 122 -8.68 -11.39 -5.61
C ALA A 122 -8.09 -10.17 -4.90
N LEU A 123 -7.91 -10.25 -3.58
CA LEU A 123 -7.08 -9.31 -2.85
C LEU A 123 -5.62 -9.48 -3.28
N ARG A 124 -4.94 -8.35 -3.54
CA ARG A 124 -3.49 -8.32 -3.80
C ARG A 124 -2.70 -8.07 -2.52
N ILE A 125 -3.18 -8.63 -1.40
CA ILE A 125 -2.55 -8.56 -0.08
C ILE A 125 -2.33 -9.99 0.40
N ARG A 126 -1.12 -10.27 0.89
CA ARG A 126 -0.68 -11.59 1.34
C ARG A 126 -0.12 -11.51 2.76
N PRO A 127 -0.19 -12.59 3.55
CA PRO A 127 0.49 -12.62 4.83
C PRO A 127 1.99 -12.42 4.64
N LEU A 128 2.62 -11.83 5.64
CA LEU A 128 4.07 -11.81 5.77
C LEU A 128 4.62 -13.25 5.83
N ALA A 129 5.84 -13.43 5.33
CA ALA A 129 6.56 -14.69 5.52
C ALA A 129 6.87 -14.89 7.01
N GLU A 130 7.03 -16.15 7.43
CA GLU A 130 7.42 -16.46 8.80
C GLU A 130 8.73 -15.77 9.17
N GLY A 131 8.73 -15.02 10.28
CA GLY A 131 9.89 -14.27 10.75
C GLY A 131 10.12 -12.90 10.10
N GLU A 132 9.30 -12.50 9.12
CA GLU A 132 9.32 -11.14 8.56
C GLU A 132 8.35 -10.23 9.33
N ASP A 133 8.84 -9.10 9.80
CA ASP A 133 8.09 -8.07 10.54
C ASP A 133 7.88 -6.78 9.74
N ARG A 134 8.61 -6.63 8.61
CA ARG A 134 8.51 -5.46 7.74
C ARG A 134 7.44 -5.69 6.69
N TRP A 135 6.59 -4.69 6.51
CA TRP A 135 5.61 -4.70 5.43
C TRP A 135 6.34 -4.62 4.09
N ILE A 136 5.85 -5.36 3.09
CA ILE A 136 6.38 -5.26 1.73
C ILE A 136 5.32 -4.55 0.89
N LEU A 137 5.62 -3.33 0.47
CA LEU A 137 4.75 -2.53 -0.39
C LEU A 137 5.14 -2.79 -1.84
N GLY A 138 4.45 -3.79 -2.41
CA GLY A 138 4.70 -4.28 -3.76
C GLY A 138 4.09 -3.45 -4.89
N ILE A 139 3.97 -4.07 -6.06
CA ILE A 139 3.32 -3.51 -7.25
C ILE A 139 1.96 -2.84 -6.98
N PRO A 140 1.03 -3.40 -6.17
CA PRO A 140 -0.26 -2.73 -5.91
C PRO A 140 -0.10 -1.32 -5.32
N PHE A 141 0.91 -1.10 -4.48
CA PHE A 141 1.20 0.21 -3.91
C PHE A 141 1.85 1.13 -4.94
N LEU A 142 2.81 0.62 -5.72
CA LEU A 142 3.54 1.37 -6.74
C LEU A 142 2.68 1.77 -7.95
N GLU A 143 1.59 1.04 -8.23
CA GLU A 143 0.59 1.45 -9.23
C GLU A 143 -0.31 2.60 -8.73
N ALA A 144 -0.43 2.76 -7.42
CA ALA A 144 -1.35 3.72 -6.80
C ALA A 144 -0.71 5.08 -6.52
N VAL A 145 0.61 5.14 -6.36
CA VAL A 145 1.34 6.35 -5.99
C VAL A 145 2.64 6.45 -6.79
N ASP A 146 2.97 7.66 -7.25
CA ASP A 146 4.28 7.90 -7.83
C ASP A 146 5.32 7.95 -6.70
N VAL A 147 6.45 7.28 -6.91
CA VAL A 147 7.53 7.17 -5.93
C VAL A 147 8.83 7.69 -6.52
N CYS A 148 9.47 8.61 -5.81
CA CYS A 148 10.78 9.15 -6.17
C CYS A 148 11.83 8.76 -5.13
N LEU A 149 12.94 8.19 -5.61
CA LEU A 149 13.97 7.61 -4.78
C LEU A 149 15.22 8.50 -4.76
N GLY A 150 15.41 9.23 -3.65
CA GLY A 150 16.51 10.16 -3.47
C GLY A 150 17.80 9.46 -3.05
N LEU A 151 18.64 9.07 -4.02
CA LEU A 151 19.89 8.33 -3.73
C LEU A 151 20.87 9.07 -2.82
N LYS A 152 20.98 10.41 -2.99
CA LYS A 152 21.87 11.28 -2.20
C LYS A 152 21.21 11.76 -0.91
N SER A 153 19.94 12.17 -0.98
CA SER A 153 19.18 12.67 0.17
C SER A 153 18.77 11.55 1.13
N LYS A 154 18.79 10.29 0.69
CA LYS A 154 18.26 9.12 1.42
C LYS A 154 16.81 9.32 1.81
N THR A 155 16.02 9.84 0.88
CA THR A 155 14.58 10.09 1.05
C THR A 155 13.77 9.33 0.01
N ILE A 156 12.51 9.06 0.36
CA ILE A 156 11.48 8.53 -0.52
C ILE A 156 10.36 9.57 -0.56
N VAL A 157 10.03 10.06 -1.74
CA VAL A 157 8.92 11.02 -1.93
C VAL A 157 7.75 10.29 -2.55
N PHE A 158 6.57 10.45 -1.96
CA PHE A 158 5.29 9.93 -2.44
C PHE A 158 4.44 11.11 -2.93
N GLY A 159 3.95 11.07 -4.18
CA GLY A 159 3.23 12.20 -4.75
C GLY A 159 2.42 11.88 -6.02
N ASP A 160 1.84 12.93 -6.61
CA ASP A 160 1.19 12.93 -7.92
C ASP A 160 2.12 13.57 -8.95
N ARG A 161 2.93 12.76 -9.65
CA ARG A 161 3.87 13.12 -10.74
C ARG A 161 4.96 14.15 -10.38
N ASP A 162 6.03 14.09 -11.17
CA ASP A 162 7.26 14.89 -11.11
C ASP A 162 8.17 14.68 -9.89
N CYS A 163 9.18 13.83 -10.07
CA CYS A 163 10.32 13.63 -9.15
C CYS A 163 11.36 14.77 -9.17
N ASN A 164 10.96 15.97 -9.59
CA ASN A 164 11.85 17.12 -9.62
C ASN A 164 11.79 17.83 -8.26
N ALA A 165 12.54 17.29 -7.29
CA ALA A 165 12.89 17.97 -6.05
C ALA A 165 14.08 18.92 -6.27
#